data_AF-A0A938XEE7-F1
#
_entry.id   AF-A0A938XEE7-F1
#
_cell.length_a   1.000
_cell.length_b   1.000
_cell.length_c   1.000
_cell.angle_alpha   90.00
_cell.angle_beta   90.00
_cell.angle_gamma   90.00
#
_symmetry.space_group_name_H-M   'P 1'
#
loop_
_entity.id
_entity.type
_entity.pdbx_description
1 polymer ?
#
loop_
_entity_poly.entity_id
_entity_poly.type
_entity_poly.pdbx_seq_one_letter_code
_entity_poly.pdbx_strand_id
1 'polypeptide(L)'
;MEFKDVLNRYMERTGCSARDLAERSGLSTATISRYRSGDRVPEADSRQLENLAKGIAAIAAEKKIREMEEEAVRQALSEQAQGPGIEIEKLRLNFDTLLKTLSVSVSDLARFLSYDPSYLSRIRKGQRKLSDPQKFTADAFLKLDAKTEGTRRSILSSLPLYTADDALVFQVLRDNRVSEKNQIRIMEHIAFQRELTEEILSHDSIFEAYPNFSKDEFAQYPMTLSLAGAFYEEDIVYTYEQYREHLEMMKRFSQMHKNYHIEENKSPAFRHIQILIHEGSWAIVSKEKTPAIHFVIRHPKMREAMENITMPIVEGEEYK
;
A
#
# COMPACT_ATOMS: atom_id res chain seq x y z
N MET A 1 -8.59 -6.71 -18.12
CA MET A 1 -8.51 -5.64 -19.13
C MET A 1 -9.25 -4.47 -18.54
N GLU A 2 -8.64 -3.29 -18.41
CA GLU A 2 -9.30 -2.16 -17.74
C GLU A 2 -10.09 -1.31 -18.74
N PHE A 3 -11.04 -0.51 -18.25
CA PHE A 3 -11.81 0.44 -19.05
C PHE A 3 -10.91 1.33 -19.93
N LYS A 4 -9.78 1.81 -19.39
CA LYS A 4 -8.81 2.64 -20.11
C LYS A 4 -8.21 1.91 -21.31
N ASP A 5 -7.99 0.60 -21.22
CA ASP A 5 -7.39 -0.22 -22.28
C ASP A 5 -8.37 -0.47 -23.42
N VAL A 6 -9.67 -0.53 -23.10
CA VAL A 6 -10.74 -0.62 -24.11
C VAL A 6 -10.91 0.72 -24.81
N LEU A 7 -10.97 1.81 -24.05
CA LEU A 7 -11.10 3.15 -24.62
C LEU A 7 -9.92 3.51 -25.53
N ASN A 8 -8.68 3.28 -25.07
CA ASN A 8 -7.49 3.57 -25.88
C ASN A 8 -7.45 2.73 -27.17
N ARG A 9 -7.87 1.46 -27.14
CA ARG A 9 -8.00 0.66 -28.37
C ARG A 9 -9.04 1.20 -29.34
N TYR A 10 -10.18 1.67 -28.86
CA TYR A 10 -11.16 2.31 -29.75
C TYR A 10 -10.60 3.59 -30.37
N MET A 11 -9.87 4.40 -29.60
CA MET A 11 -9.22 5.61 -30.10
C MET A 11 -8.11 5.33 -31.11
N GLU A 12 -7.32 4.26 -30.91
CA GLU A 12 -6.28 3.81 -31.84
C GLU A 12 -6.89 3.29 -33.14
N ARG A 13 -7.91 2.41 -33.04
CA ARG A 13 -8.60 1.85 -34.22
C ARG A 13 -9.35 2.92 -35.01
N THR A 14 -9.93 3.91 -34.34
CA THR A 14 -10.57 5.04 -35.00
C THR A 14 -9.57 6.13 -35.38
N GLY A 15 -8.31 6.06 -34.94
CA GLY A 15 -7.30 7.11 -35.14
C GLY A 15 -7.78 8.49 -34.71
N CYS A 16 -8.56 8.58 -33.62
CA CYS A 16 -9.14 9.81 -33.14
C CYS A 16 -8.33 10.39 -31.98
N SER A 17 -8.23 11.72 -31.93
CA SER A 17 -7.61 12.39 -30.79
C SER A 17 -8.61 12.54 -29.63
N ALA A 18 -8.09 12.81 -28.43
CA ALA A 18 -8.93 13.11 -27.28
C ALA A 18 -9.80 14.37 -27.49
N ARG A 19 -9.37 15.27 -28.38
CA ARG A 19 -10.12 16.47 -28.76
C ARG A 19 -11.29 16.12 -29.67
N ASP A 20 -11.07 15.27 -30.67
CA ASP A 20 -12.12 14.85 -31.60
C ASP A 20 -13.21 14.06 -30.86
N LEU A 21 -12.79 13.17 -29.97
CA LEU A 21 -13.72 12.39 -29.15
C LEU A 21 -14.50 13.29 -28.18
N ALA A 22 -13.87 14.29 -27.58
CA ALA A 22 -14.55 15.25 -26.71
C ALA A 22 -15.64 16.03 -27.46
N GLU A 23 -15.33 16.52 -28.67
CA GLU A 23 -16.29 17.26 -29.50
C GLU A 23 -17.50 16.40 -29.89
N ARG A 24 -17.27 15.15 -30.32
CA ARG A 24 -18.33 14.24 -30.77
C ARG A 24 -19.14 13.61 -29.64
N SER A 25 -18.54 13.42 -28.46
CA SER A 25 -19.25 12.92 -27.27
C SER A 25 -19.90 14.03 -26.45
N GLY A 26 -19.62 15.30 -26.71
CA GLY A 26 -20.07 16.41 -25.86
C GLY A 26 -19.46 16.37 -24.45
N LEU A 27 -18.37 15.64 -24.26
CA LEU A 27 -17.60 15.60 -23.01
C LEU A 27 -16.43 16.57 -23.09
N SER A 28 -15.91 17.02 -21.94
CA SER A 28 -14.69 17.83 -21.94
C SER A 28 -13.45 17.00 -22.24
N THR A 29 -12.46 17.59 -22.90
CA THR A 29 -11.14 16.98 -23.15
C THR A 29 -10.46 16.51 -21.86
N ALA A 30 -10.64 17.24 -20.76
CA ALA A 30 -10.15 16.86 -19.44
C ALA A 30 -10.86 15.60 -18.86
N THR A 31 -12.10 15.34 -19.25
CA THR A 31 -12.82 14.11 -18.86
C THR A 31 -12.32 12.92 -19.65
N ILE A 32 -12.16 13.08 -20.97
CA ILE A 32 -11.58 12.06 -21.85
C ILE A 32 -10.15 11.71 -21.40
N SER A 33 -9.33 12.71 -21.07
CA SER A 33 -7.97 12.49 -20.58
C SER A 33 -7.93 11.61 -19.32
N ARG A 34 -8.79 11.92 -18.34
CA ARG A 34 -8.90 11.13 -17.09
C ARG A 34 -9.40 9.71 -17.31
N TYR A 35 -10.24 9.49 -18.31
CA TYR A 35 -10.68 8.14 -18.70
C TYR A 35 -9.56 7.33 -19.37
N ARG A 36 -8.70 7.99 -20.16
CA ARG A 36 -7.55 7.36 -20.83
C ARG A 36 -6.40 7.01 -19.88
N SER A 37 -6.16 7.83 -18.85
CA SER A 37 -5.16 7.56 -17.81
C SER A 37 -5.63 6.50 -16.80
N GLY A 38 -6.94 6.30 -16.67
CA GLY A 38 -7.55 5.43 -15.65
C GLY A 38 -7.83 6.14 -14.32
N ASP A 39 -7.61 7.46 -14.24
CA ASP A 39 -7.91 8.27 -13.05
C ASP A 39 -9.41 8.35 -12.74
N ARG A 40 -10.25 8.08 -13.75
CA ARG A 40 -11.70 8.05 -13.63
C ARG A 40 -12.28 6.98 -14.55
N VAL A 41 -13.41 6.39 -14.14
CA VAL A 41 -14.24 5.51 -14.96
C VAL A 41 -15.67 6.08 -14.93
N PRO A 42 -16.39 6.16 -16.06
CA PRO A 42 -17.81 6.54 -16.05
C PRO A 42 -18.67 5.46 -15.38
N GLU A 43 -19.81 5.84 -14.82
CA GLU A 43 -20.77 4.84 -14.31
C GLU A 43 -21.41 4.08 -15.48
N ALA A 44 -21.64 2.78 -15.31
CA ALA A 44 -22.10 1.87 -16.36
C ALA A 44 -23.38 2.31 -17.07
N ASP A 45 -24.32 2.90 -16.32
CA ASP A 45 -25.63 3.36 -16.81
C ASP A 45 -25.70 4.89 -16.95
N SER A 46 -24.55 5.58 -16.97
CA SER A 46 -24.53 7.04 -17.06
C SER A 46 -24.72 7.56 -18.48
N ARG A 47 -25.33 8.75 -18.59
CA ARG A 47 -25.33 9.56 -19.82
C ARG A 47 -23.92 9.83 -20.36
N GLN A 48 -22.90 9.83 -19.50
CA GLN A 48 -21.50 10.02 -19.90
C GLN A 48 -20.98 8.85 -20.73
N LEU A 49 -21.31 7.62 -20.33
CA LEU A 49 -20.94 6.41 -21.08
C LEU A 49 -21.71 6.32 -22.40
N GLU A 50 -23.01 6.65 -22.37
CA GLU A 50 -23.83 6.72 -23.59
C GLU A 50 -23.27 7.74 -24.60
N ASN A 51 -22.93 8.94 -24.13
CA ASN A 51 -22.32 9.98 -24.94
C ASN A 51 -20.94 9.58 -25.50
N LEU A 52 -20.15 8.85 -24.71
CA LEU A 52 -18.85 8.34 -25.14
C LEU A 52 -19.00 7.30 -26.26
N ALA A 53 -19.94 6.36 -26.10
CA ALA A 53 -20.23 5.34 -27.11
C ALA A 53 -20.74 5.98 -28.41
N LYS A 54 -21.65 6.95 -28.31
CA LYS A 54 -22.14 7.76 -29.43
C LYS A 54 -21.00 8.47 -30.16
N GLY A 55 -20.10 9.12 -29.41
CA GLY A 55 -18.94 9.81 -29.98
C GLY A 55 -18.01 8.89 -30.75
N ILE A 56 -17.72 7.70 -30.21
CA ILE A 56 -16.87 6.69 -30.88
C ILE A 56 -17.55 6.15 -32.14
N ALA A 57 -18.83 5.80 -32.06
CA ALA A 57 -19.59 5.27 -33.19
C ALA A 57 -19.72 6.30 -34.32
N ALA A 58 -19.96 7.57 -33.99
CA ALA A 58 -20.02 8.66 -34.97
C ALA A 58 -18.70 8.82 -35.73
N ILE A 59 -17.56 8.78 -35.02
CA ILE A 59 -16.23 8.87 -35.65
C ILE A 59 -15.93 7.63 -36.49
N ALA A 60 -16.31 6.44 -36.01
CA ALA A 60 -16.15 5.21 -36.76
C ALA A 60 -16.97 5.20 -38.07
N ALA A 61 -18.20 5.73 -38.03
CA ALA A 61 -19.06 5.89 -39.20
C ALA A 61 -18.47 6.87 -40.23
N GLU A 62 -17.96 8.02 -39.79
CA GLU A 62 -17.26 8.99 -40.66
C GLU A 62 -16.04 8.36 -41.35
N LYS A 63 -15.30 7.50 -40.63
CA LYS A 63 -14.11 6.81 -41.15
C LYS A 63 -14.41 5.49 -41.87
N LYS A 64 -15.69 5.17 -42.12
CA LYS A 64 -16.16 3.94 -42.81
C LYS A 64 -15.73 2.64 -42.13
N ILE A 65 -15.53 2.64 -40.82
CA ILE A 65 -15.23 1.44 -40.02
C ILE A 65 -16.56 0.77 -39.68
N ARG A 66 -16.94 -0.26 -40.46
CA ARG A 66 -18.23 -0.95 -40.34
C ARG A 66 -18.40 -1.81 -39.06
N GLU A 67 -17.33 -2.01 -38.29
CA GLU A 67 -17.31 -2.94 -37.13
C GLU A 67 -17.58 -2.27 -35.76
N MET A 68 -18.04 -1.01 -35.72
CA MET A 68 -18.23 -0.27 -34.46
C MET A 68 -19.62 0.38 -34.39
N GLU A 69 -20.65 -0.46 -34.28
CA GLU A 69 -22.00 0.01 -33.94
C GLU A 69 -22.05 0.53 -32.49
N GLU A 70 -22.85 1.59 -32.29
CA GLU A 70 -23.00 2.27 -31.00
C GLU A 70 -23.33 1.31 -29.86
N GLU A 71 -24.26 0.38 -30.10
CA GLU A 71 -24.74 -0.57 -29.09
C GLU A 71 -23.64 -1.55 -28.67
N ALA A 72 -22.84 -2.05 -29.62
CA ALA A 72 -21.72 -2.95 -29.33
C ALA A 72 -20.58 -2.22 -28.58
N VAL A 73 -20.29 -0.97 -28.96
CA VAL A 73 -19.32 -0.11 -28.26
C VAL A 73 -19.81 0.19 -26.85
N ARG A 74 -21.11 0.50 -26.68
CA ARG A 74 -21.73 0.76 -25.39
C ARG A 74 -21.66 -0.47 -24.49
N GLN A 75 -22.00 -1.65 -25.00
CA GLN A 75 -21.94 -2.89 -24.24
C GLN A 75 -20.50 -3.21 -23.79
N ALA A 76 -19.54 -3.15 -24.71
CA ALA A 76 -18.14 -3.39 -24.38
C ALA A 76 -17.56 -2.39 -23.38
N LEU A 77 -17.94 -1.11 -23.48
CA LEU A 77 -17.54 -0.09 -22.49
C LEU A 77 -18.26 -0.28 -21.15
N SER A 78 -19.54 -0.65 -21.17
CA SER A 78 -20.35 -0.88 -19.96
C SER A 78 -19.85 -2.09 -19.18
N GLU A 79 -19.55 -3.22 -19.83
CA GLU A 79 -18.99 -4.41 -19.17
C GLU A 79 -17.69 -4.11 -18.42
N GLN A 80 -16.86 -3.20 -18.95
CA GLN A 80 -15.61 -2.80 -18.30
C GLN A 80 -15.77 -1.62 -17.33
N ALA A 81 -16.83 -0.81 -17.49
CA ALA A 81 -17.23 0.22 -16.55
C ALA A 81 -17.95 -0.35 -15.32
N GLN A 82 -18.63 -1.50 -15.48
CA GLN A 82 -19.14 -2.37 -14.43
C GLN A 82 -18.02 -3.12 -13.67
N GLY A 83 -16.77 -2.65 -13.79
CA GLY A 83 -15.59 -3.22 -13.15
C GLY A 83 -15.87 -3.75 -11.74
N PRO A 84 -15.17 -4.82 -11.34
CA PRO A 84 -15.68 -5.88 -10.46
C PRO A 84 -16.42 -5.30 -9.25
N GLY A 85 -17.76 -5.32 -9.28
CA GLY A 85 -18.59 -4.88 -8.14
C GLY A 85 -18.23 -5.59 -6.83
N ILE A 86 -17.60 -6.77 -6.93
CA ILE A 86 -17.02 -7.55 -5.83
C ILE A 86 -15.86 -6.80 -5.14
N GLU A 87 -15.01 -6.06 -5.85
CA GLU A 87 -13.90 -5.31 -5.25
C GLU A 87 -14.37 -4.05 -4.52
N ILE A 88 -15.40 -3.35 -5.04
CA ILE A 88 -15.97 -2.16 -4.38
C ILE A 88 -16.68 -2.55 -3.08
N GLU A 89 -17.48 -3.62 -3.12
CA GLU A 89 -18.16 -4.10 -1.91
C GLU A 89 -17.15 -4.60 -0.88
N LYS A 90 -16.09 -5.31 -1.31
CA LYS A 90 -14.98 -5.71 -0.44
C LYS A 90 -14.21 -4.52 0.13
N LEU A 91 -13.93 -3.50 -0.67
CA LEU A 91 -13.28 -2.27 -0.21
C LEU A 91 -14.17 -1.55 0.81
N ARG A 92 -15.48 -1.46 0.56
CA ARG A 92 -16.44 -0.86 1.49
C ARG A 92 -16.49 -1.61 2.80
N LEU A 93 -16.56 -2.94 2.76
CA LEU A 93 -16.51 -3.80 3.93
C LEU A 93 -15.20 -3.62 4.72
N ASN A 94 -14.06 -3.57 4.03
CA ASN A 94 -12.75 -3.31 4.64
C ASN A 94 -12.71 -1.93 5.29
N PHE A 95 -13.24 -0.91 4.63
CA PHE A 95 -13.27 0.46 5.10
C PHE A 95 -14.17 0.62 6.34
N ASP A 96 -15.37 0.04 6.31
CA ASP A 96 -16.27 0.03 7.47
C ASP A 96 -15.68 -0.78 8.63
N THR A 97 -14.94 -1.85 8.34
CA THR A 97 -14.19 -2.62 9.35
C THR A 97 -13.08 -1.78 9.98
N LEU A 98 -12.35 -0.99 9.19
CA LEU A 98 -11.31 -0.08 9.68
C LEU A 98 -11.88 0.98 10.61
N LEU A 99 -12.98 1.63 10.22
CA LEU A 99 -13.65 2.65 11.05
C LEU A 99 -14.12 2.06 12.39
N LYS A 100 -14.72 0.86 12.36
CA LYS A 100 -15.12 0.13 13.58
C LYS A 100 -13.92 -0.31 14.42
N THR A 101 -12.80 -0.66 13.79
CA THR A 101 -11.60 -1.12 14.49
C THR A 101 -10.97 -0.02 15.31
N LEU A 102 -10.87 1.17 14.72
CA LEU A 102 -10.24 2.33 15.32
C LEU A 102 -11.22 3.18 16.13
N SER A 103 -12.50 2.81 16.16
CA SER A 103 -13.58 3.57 16.80
C SER A 103 -13.66 5.02 16.31
N VAL A 104 -13.38 5.27 15.03
CA VAL A 104 -13.35 6.60 14.41
C VAL A 104 -14.50 6.78 13.41
N SER A 105 -14.98 8.02 13.26
CA SER A 105 -15.94 8.36 12.21
C SER A 105 -15.28 8.60 10.85
N VAL A 106 -16.07 8.63 9.77
CA VAL A 106 -15.57 9.05 8.44
C VAL A 106 -15.05 10.49 8.46
N SER A 107 -15.66 11.36 9.27
CA SER A 107 -15.23 12.75 9.42
C SER A 107 -13.89 12.85 10.14
N ASP A 108 -13.67 12.01 11.14
CA ASP A 108 -12.38 11.90 11.82
C ASP A 108 -11.32 11.41 10.86
N LEU A 109 -11.60 10.33 10.12
CA LEU A 109 -10.69 9.81 9.11
C LEU A 109 -10.35 10.87 8.05
N ALA A 110 -11.33 11.64 7.58
CA ALA A 110 -11.11 12.74 6.64
C ALA A 110 -10.12 13.77 7.20
N ARG A 111 -10.35 14.21 8.45
CA ARG A 111 -9.48 15.15 9.15
C ARG A 111 -8.08 14.59 9.35
N PHE A 112 -7.95 13.33 9.74
CA PHE A 112 -6.66 12.68 10.02
C PHE A 112 -5.82 12.40 8.78
N LEU A 113 -6.47 12.09 7.65
CA LEU A 113 -5.79 11.88 6.37
C LEU A 113 -5.64 13.18 5.56
N SER A 114 -6.10 14.32 6.09
CA SER A 114 -6.16 15.59 5.36
C SER A 114 -6.95 15.52 4.04
N TYR A 115 -7.97 14.67 3.98
CA TYR A 115 -8.90 14.57 2.86
C TYR A 115 -10.21 15.29 3.15
N ASP A 116 -10.89 15.70 2.09
CA ASP A 116 -12.25 16.20 2.20
C ASP A 116 -13.24 15.05 2.55
N PRO A 117 -14.16 15.22 3.51
CA PRO A 117 -15.13 14.17 3.85
C PRO A 117 -15.98 13.69 2.66
N SER A 118 -16.28 14.56 1.70
CA SER A 118 -17.01 14.17 0.48
C SER A 118 -16.15 13.30 -0.45
N TYR A 119 -14.81 13.45 -0.42
CA TYR A 119 -13.90 12.61 -1.17
C TYR A 119 -13.91 11.17 -0.63
N LEU A 120 -13.76 10.99 0.69
CA LEU A 120 -13.84 9.67 1.32
C LEU A 120 -15.22 9.03 1.18
N SER A 121 -16.29 9.83 1.27
CA SER A 121 -17.66 9.36 1.04
C SER A 121 -17.86 8.83 -0.38
N ARG A 122 -17.28 9.48 -1.39
CA ARG A 122 -17.33 9.03 -2.79
C ARG A 122 -16.52 7.76 -3.03
N ILE A 123 -15.37 7.59 -2.37
CA ILE A 123 -14.61 6.32 -2.37
C ILE A 123 -15.46 5.20 -1.77
N ARG A 124 -16.04 5.43 -0.58
CA ARG A 124 -16.91 4.46 0.11
C ARG A 124 -18.13 4.04 -0.73
N LYS A 125 -18.64 4.95 -1.58
CA LYS A 125 -19.76 4.69 -2.49
C LYS A 125 -19.35 4.11 -3.85
N GLY A 126 -18.06 3.87 -4.09
CA GLY A 126 -17.56 3.38 -5.38
C GLY A 126 -17.57 4.43 -6.51
N GLN A 127 -17.94 5.68 -6.22
CA GLN A 127 -17.99 6.78 -7.18
C GLN A 127 -16.60 7.34 -7.53
N ARG A 128 -15.57 6.93 -6.78
CA ARG A 128 -14.18 7.29 -7.03
C ARG A 128 -13.28 6.07 -6.82
N LYS A 129 -12.52 5.71 -7.86
CA LYS A 129 -11.53 4.64 -7.82
C LYS A 129 -10.23 5.18 -7.22
N LEU A 130 -9.67 4.46 -6.27
CA LEU A 130 -8.31 4.69 -5.79
C LEU A 130 -7.35 3.96 -6.73
N SER A 131 -6.20 4.58 -7.02
CA SER A 131 -5.13 3.93 -7.80
C SER A 131 -4.58 2.69 -7.08
N ASP A 132 -4.51 2.75 -5.74
CA ASP A 132 -4.12 1.63 -4.89
C ASP A 132 -4.99 1.58 -3.61
N PRO A 133 -6.13 0.87 -3.66
CA PRO A 133 -7.06 0.80 -2.53
C PRO A 133 -6.48 0.07 -1.31
N GLN A 134 -5.59 -0.90 -1.52
CA GLN A 134 -4.99 -1.68 -0.43
C GLN A 134 -3.99 -0.85 0.34
N LYS A 135 -3.06 -0.20 -0.37
CA LYS A 135 -2.10 0.72 0.23
C LYS A 135 -2.80 1.87 0.95
N PHE A 136 -3.80 2.48 0.32
CA PHE A 136 -4.57 3.55 0.95
C PHE A 136 -5.21 3.11 2.29
N THR A 137 -5.82 1.91 2.31
CA THR A 137 -6.46 1.39 3.53
C THR A 137 -5.44 1.09 4.62
N ALA A 138 -4.29 0.51 4.26
CA ALA A 138 -3.20 0.22 5.18
C ALA A 138 -2.57 1.50 5.76
N ASP A 139 -2.21 2.46 4.91
CA ASP A 139 -1.67 3.76 5.33
C ASP A 139 -2.67 4.50 6.23
N ALA A 140 -3.96 4.47 5.87
CA ALA A 140 -4.99 5.08 6.68
C ALA A 140 -5.12 4.45 8.07
N PHE A 141 -5.05 3.12 8.14
CA PHE A 141 -5.06 2.40 9.40
C PHE A 141 -3.87 2.80 10.27
N LEU A 142 -2.65 2.75 9.74
CA LEU A 142 -1.43 3.07 10.47
C LEU A 142 -1.38 4.54 10.91
N LYS A 143 -1.82 5.47 10.05
CA LYS A 143 -1.85 6.91 10.37
C LYS A 143 -2.82 7.25 11.50
N LEU A 144 -3.94 6.56 11.56
CA LEU A 144 -4.88 6.71 12.66
C LEU A 144 -4.38 6.07 13.93
N ASP A 145 -3.82 4.86 13.82
CA ASP A 145 -3.29 4.12 14.96
C ASP A 145 -2.16 4.89 15.65
N ALA A 146 -1.29 5.56 14.90
CA ALA A 146 -0.19 6.37 15.44
C ALA A 146 -0.64 7.45 16.43
N LYS A 147 -1.92 7.86 16.39
CA LYS A 147 -2.52 8.89 17.25
C LYS A 147 -3.23 8.32 18.47
N THR A 148 -3.29 7.00 18.58
CA THR A 148 -3.98 6.31 19.67
C THR A 148 -2.97 5.88 20.72
N GLU A 149 -3.33 6.07 21.99
CA GLU A 149 -2.49 5.71 23.13
C GLU A 149 -2.20 4.21 23.16
N GLY A 150 -1.05 3.83 23.71
CA GLY A 150 -0.64 2.47 23.98
C GLY A 150 0.84 2.23 23.64
N THR A 151 1.48 1.32 24.37
CA THR A 151 2.85 0.92 24.04
C THR A 151 2.88 0.11 22.75
N ARG A 152 3.86 0.40 21.89
CA ARG A 152 4.13 -0.38 20.67
C ARG A 152 5.27 -1.34 20.91
N ARG A 153 5.09 -2.60 20.52
CA ARG A 153 6.15 -3.60 20.51
C ARG A 153 6.31 -4.21 19.13
N SER A 154 7.54 -4.44 18.73
CA SER A 154 7.87 -5.05 17.46
C SER A 154 8.84 -6.20 17.65
N ILE A 155 8.59 -7.29 16.96
CA ILE A 155 9.57 -8.33 16.68
C ILE A 155 9.91 -8.20 15.19
N LEU A 156 11.12 -7.80 14.90
CA LEU A 156 11.54 -7.45 13.55
C LEU A 156 12.24 -8.61 12.85
N SER A 157 12.00 -8.74 11.54
CA SER A 157 12.78 -9.60 10.64
C SER A 157 13.90 -8.85 9.90
N SER A 158 13.81 -7.52 9.84
CA SER A 158 14.80 -6.61 9.27
C SER A 158 14.86 -5.32 10.08
N LEU A 159 15.94 -4.56 9.93
CA LEU A 159 16.07 -3.24 10.54
C LEU A 159 15.01 -2.25 10.01
N PRO A 160 14.46 -1.38 10.87
CA PRO A 160 13.37 -0.47 10.53
C PRO A 160 13.88 0.71 9.69
N LEU A 161 13.35 0.84 8.46
CA LEU A 161 13.85 1.81 7.47
C LEU A 161 13.68 3.27 7.91
N TYR A 162 12.76 3.58 8.82
CA TYR A 162 12.63 4.94 9.36
C TYR A 162 13.86 5.38 10.17
N THR A 163 14.72 4.45 10.60
CA THR A 163 15.98 4.75 11.31
C THR A 163 17.20 4.88 10.39
N ALA A 164 17.09 4.49 9.12
CA ALA A 164 18.17 4.66 8.15
C ALA A 164 18.23 6.11 7.65
N ASP A 165 19.44 6.59 7.35
CA ASP A 165 19.62 7.84 6.61
C ASP A 165 19.32 7.65 5.11
N ASP A 166 18.80 8.69 4.46
CA ASP A 166 18.43 8.64 3.04
C ASP A 166 19.61 8.25 2.14
N ALA A 167 20.83 8.69 2.48
CA ALA A 167 22.04 8.36 1.73
C ALA A 167 22.29 6.85 1.65
N LEU A 168 22.14 6.14 2.78
CA LEU A 168 22.31 4.69 2.83
C LEU A 168 21.20 3.99 2.05
N VAL A 169 19.95 4.42 2.24
CA VAL A 169 18.81 3.84 1.51
C VAL A 169 19.02 4.00 0.00
N PHE A 170 19.35 5.20 -0.50
CA PHE A 170 19.63 5.42 -1.92
C PHE A 170 20.80 4.58 -2.43
N GLN A 171 21.83 4.33 -1.62
CA GLN A 171 22.91 3.43 -2.00
C GLN A 171 22.41 1.99 -2.17
N VAL A 172 21.71 1.44 -1.18
CA VAL A 172 21.16 0.08 -1.23
C VAL A 172 20.22 -0.09 -2.44
N LEU A 173 19.34 0.87 -2.69
CA LEU A 173 18.42 0.83 -3.83
C LEU A 173 19.15 0.85 -5.19
N ARG A 174 20.21 1.65 -5.32
CA ARG A 174 21.02 1.72 -6.55
C ARG A 174 21.80 0.43 -6.78
N ASP A 175 22.40 -0.14 -5.74
CA ASP A 175 23.17 -1.38 -5.84
C ASP A 175 22.26 -2.57 -6.25
N ASN A 176 21.01 -2.55 -5.81
CA ASN A 176 19.97 -3.52 -6.20
C ASN A 176 19.28 -3.16 -7.54
N ARG A 177 19.72 -2.12 -8.25
CA ARG A 177 19.20 -1.69 -9.56
C ARG A 177 17.70 -1.36 -9.57
N VAL A 178 17.18 -0.84 -8.45
CA VAL A 178 15.78 -0.43 -8.33
C VAL A 178 15.51 0.74 -9.27
N SER A 179 14.42 0.70 -10.03
CA SER A 179 14.05 1.78 -10.96
C SER A 179 13.78 3.10 -10.24
N GLU A 180 14.07 4.25 -10.88
CA GLU A 180 13.82 5.59 -10.29
C GLU A 180 12.39 5.75 -9.78
N LYS A 181 11.40 5.25 -10.54
CA LYS A 181 9.99 5.25 -10.14
C LYS A 181 9.77 4.51 -8.82
N ASN A 182 10.40 3.34 -8.64
CA ASN A 182 10.27 2.56 -7.41
C ASN A 182 11.08 3.16 -6.26
N GLN A 183 12.23 3.79 -6.55
CA GLN A 183 12.99 4.52 -5.53
C GLN A 183 12.14 5.62 -4.91
N ILE A 184 11.46 6.44 -5.74
CA ILE A 184 10.55 7.48 -5.25
C ILE A 184 9.47 6.89 -4.35
N ARG A 185 8.80 5.81 -4.79
CA ARG A 185 7.74 5.14 -4.00
C ARG A 185 8.25 4.60 -2.66
N ILE A 186 9.44 4.01 -2.63
CA ILE A 186 10.05 3.49 -1.40
C ILE A 186 10.40 4.64 -0.46
N MET A 187 11.01 5.72 -0.98
CA MET A 187 11.34 6.89 -0.17
C MET A 187 10.10 7.59 0.42
N GLU A 188 9.00 7.69 -0.36
CA GLU A 188 7.72 8.19 0.14
C GLU A 188 7.18 7.31 1.28
N HIS A 189 7.28 5.99 1.16
CA HIS A 189 6.89 5.08 2.23
C HIS A 189 7.75 5.23 3.49
N ILE A 190 9.07 5.39 3.34
CA ILE A 190 9.98 5.62 4.47
C ILE A 190 9.68 6.96 5.16
N ALA A 191 9.44 8.02 4.39
CA ALA A 191 9.06 9.32 4.94
C ALA A 191 7.73 9.23 5.71
N PHE A 192 6.76 8.47 5.19
CA PHE A 192 5.51 8.18 5.88
C PHE A 192 5.74 7.42 7.19
N GLN A 193 6.58 6.38 7.19
CA GLN A 193 6.94 5.64 8.40
C GLN A 193 7.60 6.57 9.46
N ARG A 194 8.49 7.46 9.04
CA ARG A 194 9.10 8.45 9.95
C ARG A 194 8.05 9.37 10.58
N GLU A 195 7.09 9.88 9.81
CA GLU A 195 5.98 10.69 10.34
C GLU A 195 5.21 9.94 11.44
N LEU A 196 4.88 8.66 11.18
CA LEU A 196 4.12 7.84 12.14
C LEU A 196 4.92 7.55 13.41
N THR A 197 6.20 7.20 13.25
CA THR A 197 7.08 6.89 14.38
C THR A 197 7.26 8.11 15.27
N GLU A 198 7.48 9.30 14.70
CA GLU A 198 7.59 10.55 15.48
C GLU A 198 6.27 10.90 16.18
N GLU A 199 5.12 10.72 15.52
CA GLU A 199 3.82 10.91 16.17
C GLU A 199 3.68 10.00 17.40
N ILE A 200 3.99 8.70 17.28
CA ILE A 200 3.91 7.75 18.40
C ILE A 200 4.89 8.14 19.51
N LEU A 201 6.17 8.39 19.18
CA LEU A 201 7.20 8.72 20.17
C LEU A 201 6.92 10.02 20.94
N SER A 202 6.08 10.90 20.39
CA SER A 202 5.66 12.14 21.05
C SER A 202 4.79 11.91 22.29
N HIS A 203 4.04 10.80 22.36
CA HIS A 203 3.09 10.51 23.44
C HIS A 203 3.25 9.12 24.09
N ASP A 204 3.91 8.17 23.42
CA ASP A 204 4.07 6.78 23.85
C ASP A 204 5.48 6.23 23.60
N SER A 205 5.70 4.98 24.02
CA SER A 205 6.95 4.24 23.83
C SER A 205 6.86 3.17 22.74
N ILE A 206 7.97 2.98 22.04
CA ILE A 206 8.17 1.90 21.05
C ILE A 206 9.31 0.99 21.55
N PHE A 207 9.06 -0.31 21.59
CA PHE A 207 10.03 -1.34 21.94
C PHE A 207 10.24 -2.28 20.76
N GLU A 208 11.48 -2.44 20.30
CA GLU A 208 11.78 -3.27 19.13
C GLU A 208 12.86 -4.32 19.41
N ALA A 209 12.50 -5.58 19.22
CA ALA A 209 13.42 -6.70 19.20
C ALA A 209 13.95 -6.88 17.76
N TYR A 210 15.24 -6.61 17.54
CA TYR A 210 15.86 -6.64 16.21
C TYR A 210 16.80 -7.84 16.04
N PRO A 211 16.93 -8.39 14.81
CA PRO A 211 17.87 -9.47 14.54
C PRO A 211 19.31 -8.93 14.42
N ASN A 212 20.24 -9.55 15.15
CA ASN A 212 21.67 -9.24 15.05
C ASN A 212 22.41 -10.43 14.41
N PHE A 213 22.75 -10.31 13.12
CA PHE A 213 23.42 -11.37 12.39
C PHE A 213 24.93 -11.17 12.40
N SER A 214 25.66 -12.24 12.72
CA SER A 214 27.09 -12.32 12.43
C SER A 214 27.34 -12.30 10.92
N LYS A 215 28.59 -12.06 10.53
CA LYS A 215 28.99 -12.07 9.11
C LYS A 215 28.71 -13.42 8.43
N ASP A 216 28.92 -14.51 9.16
CA ASP A 216 28.71 -15.87 8.64
C ASP A 216 27.21 -16.18 8.46
N GLU A 217 26.38 -15.81 9.44
CA GLU A 217 24.92 -15.96 9.32
C GLU A 217 24.35 -15.10 8.20
N PHE A 218 24.84 -13.87 8.05
CA PHE A 218 24.44 -12.98 6.96
C PHE A 218 24.84 -13.54 5.60
N ALA A 219 26.03 -14.16 5.49
CA ALA A 219 26.47 -14.77 4.24
C ALA A 219 25.58 -15.96 3.83
N GLN A 220 25.07 -16.72 4.80
CA GLN A 220 24.13 -17.82 4.54
C GLN A 220 22.71 -17.31 4.25
N TYR A 221 22.28 -16.26 4.95
CA TYR A 221 20.93 -15.71 4.89
C TYR A 221 20.98 -14.18 4.89
N PRO A 222 21.21 -13.56 3.73
CA PRO A 222 21.30 -12.10 3.61
C PRO A 222 20.00 -11.42 4.06
N MET A 223 20.14 -10.32 4.79
CA MET A 223 18.98 -9.51 5.20
C MET A 223 18.46 -8.68 4.03
N THR A 224 17.14 -8.59 3.91
CA THR A 224 16.43 -7.75 2.93
C THR A 224 15.77 -6.56 3.61
N LEU A 225 15.52 -5.47 2.86
CA LEU A 225 14.69 -4.36 3.36
C LEU A 225 13.27 -4.87 3.71
N SER A 226 12.71 -4.42 4.84
CA SER A 226 11.30 -4.64 5.18
C SER A 226 10.44 -3.68 4.36
N LEU A 227 9.81 -4.19 3.31
CA LEU A 227 9.01 -3.44 2.35
C LEU A 227 7.63 -4.04 2.10
N ALA A 228 7.20 -5.04 2.88
CA ALA A 228 5.85 -5.58 2.76
C ALA A 228 4.77 -4.49 2.96
N GLY A 229 5.00 -3.56 3.90
CA GLY A 229 4.12 -2.40 4.11
C GLY A 229 4.06 -1.42 2.93
N ALA A 230 5.07 -1.43 2.05
CA ALA A 230 5.07 -0.64 0.82
C ALA A 230 4.40 -1.37 -0.37
N PHE A 231 3.95 -2.62 -0.17
CA PHE A 231 3.48 -3.53 -1.22
C PHE A 231 4.50 -3.66 -2.37
N TYR A 232 5.79 -3.70 -2.01
CA TYR A 232 6.90 -3.93 -2.93
C TYR A 232 7.30 -5.40 -2.88
N GLU A 233 7.20 -6.10 -4.01
CA GLU A 233 7.31 -7.57 -4.07
C GLU A 233 8.70 -8.09 -4.42
N GLU A 234 9.66 -7.21 -4.74
CA GLU A 234 11.02 -7.61 -5.06
C GLU A 234 11.91 -7.51 -3.82
N ASP A 235 12.71 -8.54 -3.57
CA ASP A 235 13.68 -8.54 -2.49
C ASP A 235 14.81 -7.55 -2.78
N ILE A 236 15.04 -6.62 -1.87
CA ILE A 236 16.17 -5.69 -1.91
C ILE A 236 17.13 -6.09 -0.80
N VAL A 237 18.32 -6.57 -1.18
CA VAL A 237 19.27 -7.21 -0.28
C VAL A 237 20.32 -6.21 0.17
N TYR A 238 20.63 -6.19 1.46
CA TYR A 238 21.77 -5.45 1.99
C TYR A 238 23.10 -6.10 1.59
N THR A 239 24.17 -5.32 1.45
CA THR A 239 25.52 -5.85 1.74
C THR A 239 25.73 -5.93 3.25
N TYR A 240 26.68 -6.75 3.71
CA TYR A 240 26.96 -6.84 5.15
C TYR A 240 27.39 -5.48 5.72
N GLU A 241 28.17 -4.71 4.95
CA GLU A 241 28.61 -3.37 5.32
C GLU A 241 27.44 -2.41 5.48
N GLN A 242 26.49 -2.41 4.52
CA GLN A 242 25.28 -1.58 4.58
C GLN A 242 24.38 -1.95 5.76
N TYR A 243 24.22 -3.25 6.03
CA TYR A 243 23.48 -3.74 7.20
C TYR A 243 24.10 -3.24 8.51
N ARG A 244 25.43 -3.35 8.65
CA ARG A 244 26.15 -2.87 9.84
C ARG A 244 26.04 -1.36 10.01
N GLU A 245 26.11 -0.62 8.91
CA GLU A 245 25.93 0.84 8.92
C GLU A 245 24.52 1.22 9.39
N HIS A 246 23.47 0.58 8.85
CA HIS A 246 22.09 0.80 9.28
C HIS A 246 21.88 0.43 10.75
N LEU A 247 22.49 -0.67 11.23
CA LEU A 247 22.40 -1.06 12.63
C LEU A 247 22.95 0.01 13.57
N GLU A 248 24.06 0.66 13.19
CA GLU A 248 24.61 1.78 13.96
C GLU A 248 23.71 3.02 13.89
N MET A 249 23.04 3.28 12.76
CA MET A 249 22.01 4.34 12.65
C MET A 249 20.84 4.08 13.60
N MET A 250 20.30 2.86 13.63
CA MET A 250 19.23 2.45 14.54
C MET A 250 19.63 2.63 16.02
N LYS A 251 20.85 2.24 16.39
CA LYS A 251 21.38 2.47 17.75
C LYS A 251 21.47 3.96 18.11
N ARG A 252 21.94 4.79 17.18
CA ARG A 252 21.95 6.26 17.38
C ARG A 252 20.54 6.81 17.54
N PHE A 253 19.60 6.34 16.71
CA PHE A 253 18.20 6.74 16.81
C PHE A 253 17.61 6.45 18.20
N SER A 254 17.92 5.30 18.80
CA SER A 254 17.53 4.97 20.19
C SER A 254 18.17 5.86 21.24
N GLN A 255 19.40 6.30 21.05
CA GLN A 255 20.04 7.25 21.97
C GLN A 255 19.42 8.65 21.89
N MET A 256 18.92 9.04 20.72
CA MET A 256 18.30 10.34 20.48
C MET A 256 16.85 10.42 20.97
N HIS A 257 16.14 9.28 21.01
CA HIS A 257 14.72 9.23 21.37
C HIS A 257 14.51 8.48 22.68
N LYS A 258 14.21 9.22 23.75
CA LYS A 258 14.00 8.66 25.11
C LYS A 258 12.95 7.54 25.19
N ASN A 259 11.95 7.56 24.29
CA ASN A 259 10.81 6.65 24.26
C ASN A 259 11.00 5.49 23.25
N TYR A 260 12.16 5.42 22.59
CA TYR A 260 12.46 4.38 21.63
C TYR A 260 13.50 3.41 22.21
N HIS A 261 13.07 2.18 22.42
CA HIS A 261 13.84 1.14 23.09
C HIS A 261 14.10 0.00 22.12
N ILE A 262 15.35 -0.46 22.08
CA ILE A 262 15.75 -1.59 21.24
C ILE A 262 16.37 -2.68 22.08
N GLU A 263 16.07 -3.92 21.73
CA GLU A 263 16.70 -5.10 22.31
C GLU A 263 17.14 -6.08 21.22
N GLU A 264 18.25 -6.76 21.49
CA GLU A 264 18.79 -7.74 20.56
C GLU A 264 18.02 -9.06 20.65
N ASN A 265 17.46 -9.51 19.53
CA ASN A 265 16.92 -10.85 19.38
C ASN A 265 18.02 -11.81 18.94
N LYS A 266 18.62 -12.51 19.92
CA LYS A 266 19.75 -13.43 19.72
C LYS A 266 19.39 -14.74 19.03
N SER A 267 18.10 -15.06 18.89
CA SER A 267 17.64 -16.33 18.34
C SER A 267 16.32 -16.11 17.61
N PRO A 268 16.33 -15.37 16.47
CA PRO A 268 15.11 -15.09 15.74
C PRO A 268 14.53 -16.41 15.22
N ALA A 269 13.36 -16.78 15.73
CA ALA A 269 12.65 -17.98 15.29
C ALA A 269 12.24 -17.91 13.81
N PHE A 270 12.10 -16.69 13.26
CA PHE A 270 11.66 -16.47 11.89
C PHE A 270 12.47 -15.36 11.21
N ARG A 271 13.03 -15.65 10.03
CA ARG A 271 13.84 -14.69 9.23
C ARG A 271 13.01 -13.76 8.35
N HIS A 272 11.75 -14.10 8.08
CA HIS A 272 10.88 -13.37 7.17
C HIS A 272 9.50 -13.09 7.76
N ILE A 273 9.38 -13.16 9.09
CA ILE A 273 8.14 -12.83 9.79
C ILE A 273 8.43 -11.67 10.72
N GLN A 274 7.66 -10.60 10.55
CA GLN A 274 7.63 -9.45 11.42
C GLN A 274 6.32 -9.46 12.22
N ILE A 275 6.39 -9.17 13.51
CA ILE A 275 5.22 -9.04 14.38
C ILE A 275 5.20 -7.63 14.94
N LEU A 276 4.10 -6.92 14.70
CA LEU A 276 3.84 -5.59 15.24
C LEU A 276 2.71 -5.70 16.26
N ILE A 277 2.85 -5.07 17.41
CA ILE A 277 1.91 -5.16 18.52
C ILE A 277 1.61 -3.74 19.00
N HIS A 278 0.33 -3.42 19.03
CA HIS A 278 -0.20 -2.31 19.80
C HIS A 278 -0.89 -2.94 21.02
N GLU A 279 -0.24 -2.83 22.19
CA GLU A 279 -0.71 -3.43 23.45
C GLU A 279 -2.16 -3.05 23.74
N GLY A 280 -2.98 -4.04 24.10
CA GLY A 280 -4.40 -3.82 24.40
C GLY A 280 -5.30 -3.65 23.16
N SER A 281 -4.73 -3.47 21.97
CA SER A 281 -5.47 -3.13 20.74
C SER A 281 -5.43 -4.22 19.66
N TRP A 282 -4.26 -4.51 19.11
CA TRP A 282 -4.10 -5.45 18.00
C TRP A 282 -2.66 -5.98 17.87
N ALA A 283 -2.51 -7.12 17.20
CA ALA A 283 -1.22 -7.60 16.70
C ALA A 283 -1.29 -7.84 15.19
N ILE A 284 -0.25 -7.48 14.44
CA ILE A 284 -0.10 -7.76 13.02
C ILE A 284 1.07 -8.71 12.84
N VAL A 285 0.83 -9.82 12.15
CA VAL A 285 1.88 -10.75 11.72
C VAL A 285 2.04 -10.59 10.21
N SER A 286 3.23 -10.16 9.78
CA SER A 286 3.59 -9.92 8.40
C SER A 286 4.61 -10.95 7.94
N LYS A 287 4.30 -11.66 6.85
CA LYS A 287 5.29 -12.44 6.11
C LYS A 287 5.89 -11.53 5.05
N GLU A 288 7.18 -11.22 5.17
CA GLU A 288 7.90 -10.30 4.27
C GLU A 288 8.20 -10.93 2.89
N LYS A 289 8.25 -12.26 2.79
CA LYS A 289 8.59 -12.95 1.54
C LYS A 289 7.40 -13.09 0.60
N THR A 290 7.58 -12.70 -0.66
CA THR A 290 6.57 -12.66 -1.73
C THR A 290 5.78 -13.97 -1.90
N PRO A 291 4.43 -13.90 -1.99
CA PRO A 291 3.61 -12.71 -1.77
C PRO A 291 3.61 -12.28 -0.29
N ALA A 292 3.63 -10.97 -0.04
CA ALA A 292 3.48 -10.42 1.29
C ALA A 292 2.09 -10.74 1.84
N ILE A 293 2.03 -11.24 3.08
CA ILE A 293 0.76 -11.61 3.73
C ILE A 293 0.73 -10.97 5.12
N HIS A 294 -0.36 -10.26 5.40
CA HIS A 294 -0.58 -9.60 6.69
C HIS A 294 -1.80 -10.21 7.40
N PHE A 295 -1.61 -10.64 8.64
CA PHE A 295 -2.67 -11.12 9.52
C PHE A 295 -2.90 -10.12 10.64
N VAL A 296 -4.11 -9.57 10.73
CA VAL A 296 -4.52 -8.70 11.83
C VAL A 296 -5.24 -9.53 12.89
N ILE A 297 -4.66 -9.61 14.08
CA ILE A 297 -5.16 -10.37 15.22
C ILE A 297 -5.79 -9.41 16.23
N ARG A 298 -7.09 -9.60 16.49
CA ARG A 298 -7.87 -8.79 17.46
C ARG A 298 -8.51 -9.59 18.58
N HIS A 299 -8.59 -10.91 18.43
CA HIS A 299 -9.23 -11.77 19.42
C HIS A 299 -8.46 -11.66 20.75
N PRO A 300 -9.12 -11.29 21.87
CA PRO A 300 -8.43 -10.95 23.12
C PRO A 300 -7.40 -11.99 23.57
N LYS A 301 -7.77 -13.28 23.57
CA LYS A 301 -6.85 -14.36 23.94
C LYS A 301 -5.64 -14.50 23.01
N MET A 302 -5.82 -14.24 21.71
CA MET A 302 -4.71 -14.33 20.76
C MET A 302 -3.82 -13.10 20.86
N ARG A 303 -4.39 -11.91 21.11
CA ARG A 303 -3.59 -10.72 21.37
C ARG A 303 -2.76 -10.86 22.64
N GLU A 304 -3.37 -11.32 23.73
CA GLU A 304 -2.66 -11.58 24.99
C GLU A 304 -1.52 -12.59 24.79
N ALA A 305 -1.73 -13.64 23.97
CA ALA A 305 -0.66 -14.57 23.62
C ALA A 305 0.46 -13.93 22.79
N MET A 306 0.14 -12.99 21.89
CA MET A 306 1.14 -12.25 21.11
C MET A 306 1.90 -11.23 21.95
N GLU A 307 1.23 -10.52 22.85
CA GLU A 307 1.83 -9.54 23.78
C GLU A 307 2.81 -10.21 24.76
N ASN A 308 2.51 -11.45 25.14
CA ASN A 308 3.33 -12.26 26.04
C ASN A 308 4.18 -13.30 25.29
N ILE A 309 4.39 -13.13 23.98
CA ILE A 309 5.09 -14.14 23.20
C ILE A 309 6.54 -14.27 23.67
N THR A 310 6.86 -15.43 24.24
CA THR A 310 8.23 -15.89 24.39
C THR A 310 8.51 -16.79 23.20
N MET A 311 9.39 -16.34 22.29
CA MET A 311 9.71 -17.15 21.11
C MET A 311 10.22 -18.53 21.53
N PRO A 312 9.70 -19.63 20.95
CA PRO A 312 10.29 -20.95 21.14
C PRO A 312 11.70 -20.97 20.54
N ILE A 313 12.55 -21.77 21.15
CA ILE A 313 13.96 -21.99 20.77
C ILE A 313 14.01 -22.45 19.30
N VAL A 314 14.81 -21.71 18.52
CA VAL A 314 15.40 -21.94 17.18
C VAL A 314 14.86 -23.11 16.34
N GLU A 315 14.40 -22.82 15.11
CA GLU A 315 14.35 -23.82 14.03
C GLU A 315 15.77 -24.36 13.77
N GLY A 316 16.08 -25.53 14.35
CA GLY A 316 17.40 -26.16 14.25
C GLY A 316 17.67 -27.25 15.28
N GLU A 317 16.89 -27.33 16.37
CA GLU A 317 16.89 -28.53 17.21
C GLU A 317 15.98 -29.58 16.56
N GLU A 318 16.59 -30.51 15.82
CA GLU A 318 15.96 -31.79 15.50
C GLU A 318 15.36 -32.36 16.79
N TYR A 319 14.04 -32.53 16.81
CA TYR A 319 13.38 -33.36 17.80
C TYR A 319 14.01 -34.76 17.70
N LYS A 320 14.89 -35.09 18.65
CA LYS A 320 15.40 -36.45 18.84
C LYS A 320 14.36 -37.36 19.47
#